data_AF-A0A0L7R2M7-F1
#
_entry.id   AF-A0A0L7R2M7-F1
#
_cell.length_a   1.000
_cell.length_b   1.000
_cell.length_c   1.000
_cell.angle_alpha   90.00
_cell.angle_beta   90.00
_cell.angle_gamma   90.00
#
_symmetry.space_group_name_H-M   'P 1'
#
loop_
_entity.id
_entity.type
_entity.pdbx_description
1 polymer ?
#
loop_
_entity_poly.entity_id
_entity_poly.type
_entity_poly.pdbx_seq_one_letter_code
_entity_poly.pdbx_strand_id
1 'polypeptide(L)'
;MGETSETQNKDIGPGVITEQERQLAQNALSEFQKGVYASCLSYLNKLETLRPKDLKVMHNKVVVECYKNELKKTELLRKGLNAICGQMSITDSTETIDDIEKCVMRYNQAVLLYHTKQYNVALQIMNRLFAFIEPMEESLAHKVCLLLIELHIVTEQPDAALSLINYIESQLISTDNSKITSVDKDATDAFKIKLLKCKARIYLMMHQLKLCKREWKTLVSLGTPVNISTVFLKANLEYLRGNYKKAIKLLNSVTSENLDFKTYGESSAVLYYNNMACLHLAMGKPNLACFYLRKALHENKCALESVQIKESDPLSSQPLYTLGGNRHYELMYSLGVSLLHAGQASVAFDCFMEAAQKLHNNPKLWLRIAECCIYCHKPTNEVDFNIPKRRKDLVQKVVGSGIYRKIILASSLSKDIKYHPEGFPSAIPQLTLEFASLCLKNALFLLPNNNELNVPMATIAGSQTVPLSLTASHNLGTQHSPLMSQATAVEALNLKISVLAASAYVCLCLGDYVIALEHAKALLNINKLPGAYRMLGNLYAAESLIFMDKINEAIEYLKPENIPDLNTFVPIPETQDKDKEKSDEVISKPIKMWYPTTVPTGIAVLRYNLAVAYAIRGELDKSGETLKQVV
;
A
#
# COMPACT_ATOMS: atom_id res chain seq x y z
N MET A 1 2.41 33.49 -80.47
CA MET A 1 3.53 32.54 -80.33
C MET A 1 4.24 32.87 -79.03
N GLY A 2 4.30 31.89 -78.12
CA GLY A 2 5.28 31.85 -77.03
C GLY A 2 4.92 32.58 -75.73
N GLU A 3 3.84 32.16 -75.06
CA GLU A 3 3.72 32.33 -73.60
C GLU A 3 4.65 31.33 -72.92
N THR A 4 5.68 31.82 -72.22
CA THR A 4 6.43 31.05 -71.23
C THR A 4 5.92 31.45 -69.85
N SER A 5 5.11 30.57 -69.29
CA SER A 5 4.62 30.61 -67.92
C SER A 5 5.75 30.22 -66.95
N GLU A 6 6.38 31.23 -66.37
CA GLU A 6 7.16 31.05 -65.14
C GLU A 6 6.19 30.78 -63.98
N THR A 7 6.07 29.51 -63.60
CA THR A 7 5.42 29.10 -62.35
C THR A 7 6.26 29.60 -61.17
N GLN A 8 5.83 30.72 -60.59
CA GLN A 8 6.27 31.18 -59.28
C GLN A 8 6.09 30.06 -58.25
N ASN A 9 7.20 29.53 -57.75
CA ASN A 9 7.26 28.84 -56.48
C ASN A 9 6.81 29.83 -55.40
N LYS A 10 5.53 29.78 -55.03
CA LYS A 10 5.06 30.40 -53.79
C LYS A 10 5.67 29.62 -52.65
N ASP A 11 6.68 30.22 -52.02
CA ASP A 11 7.09 29.90 -50.66
C ASP A 11 5.85 30.03 -49.75
N ILE A 12 5.24 28.88 -49.44
CA ILE A 12 4.16 28.79 -48.47
C ILE A 12 4.83 28.81 -47.10
N GLY A 13 4.58 29.88 -46.34
CA GLY A 13 5.13 30.05 -44.99
C GLY A 13 4.82 28.86 -44.06
N PRO A 14 5.54 28.74 -42.93
CA PRO A 14 5.61 27.54 -42.09
C PRO A 14 4.30 27.10 -41.39
N GLY A 15 3.16 27.76 -41.67
CA GLY A 15 1.88 27.52 -41.02
C GLY A 15 0.74 26.97 -41.89
N VAL A 16 0.87 26.93 -43.22
CA VAL A 16 -0.25 26.46 -44.08
C VAL A 16 -0.04 24.98 -44.44
N ILE A 17 -0.97 24.13 -43.99
CA ILE A 17 -0.99 22.69 -44.32
C ILE A 17 -1.50 22.54 -45.76
N THR A 18 -0.67 21.96 -46.62
CA THR A 18 -1.04 21.66 -48.01
C THR A 18 -2.02 20.49 -48.08
N GLU A 19 -2.82 20.42 -49.16
CA GLU A 19 -3.74 19.30 -49.37
C GLU A 19 -3.01 17.96 -49.46
N GLN A 20 -1.79 17.96 -50.01
CA GLN A 20 -0.93 16.79 -50.08
C GLN A 20 -0.52 16.31 -48.67
N GLU A 21 -0.10 17.21 -47.77
CA GLU A 21 0.23 16.87 -46.38
C GLU A 21 -0.99 16.35 -45.63
N ARG A 22 -2.16 16.99 -45.81
CA ARG A 22 -3.42 16.54 -45.21
C ARG A 22 -3.78 15.13 -45.66
N GLN A 23 -3.67 14.84 -46.96
CA GLN A 23 -3.98 13.54 -47.51
C GLN A 23 -2.99 12.46 -47.03
N LEU A 24 -1.69 12.78 -46.94
CA LEU A 24 -0.70 11.88 -46.35
C LEU A 24 -1.00 11.58 -44.87
N ALA A 25 -1.40 12.59 -44.09
CA ALA A 25 -1.73 12.41 -42.67
C ALA A 25 -3.00 11.56 -42.50
N GLN A 26 -4.03 11.78 -43.33
CA GLN A 26 -5.26 10.99 -43.32
C GLN A 26 -5.00 9.53 -43.70
N ASN A 27 -4.14 9.29 -44.71
CA ASN A 27 -3.72 7.95 -45.10
C ASN A 27 -2.93 7.26 -43.98
N ALA A 28 -1.99 7.97 -43.34
CA ALA A 28 -1.26 7.44 -42.20
C ALA A 28 -2.19 7.05 -41.04
N LEU A 29 -3.18 7.90 -40.72
CA LEU A 29 -4.18 7.61 -39.69
C LEU A 29 -5.02 6.38 -40.05
N SER A 30 -5.49 6.28 -41.29
CA SER A 30 -6.29 5.13 -41.76
C SER A 30 -5.51 3.82 -41.66
N GLU A 31 -4.25 3.80 -42.11
CA GLU A 31 -3.40 2.61 -42.02
C GLU A 31 -3.06 2.23 -40.58
N PHE A 32 -2.88 3.23 -39.69
CA PHE A 32 -2.70 3.00 -38.27
C PHE A 32 -3.94 2.34 -37.64
N GLN A 33 -5.14 2.84 -37.95
CA GLN A 33 -6.41 2.28 -37.46
C GLN A 33 -6.66 0.85 -37.97
N LYS A 34 -6.16 0.50 -39.17
CA LYS A 34 -6.19 -0.87 -39.72
C LYS A 34 -5.13 -1.80 -39.12
N GLY A 35 -4.19 -1.29 -38.32
CA GLY A 35 -3.06 -2.06 -37.79
C GLY A 35 -1.93 -2.32 -38.80
N VAL A 36 -1.92 -1.63 -39.94
CA VAL A 36 -0.91 -1.80 -41.00
C VAL A 36 0.24 -0.80 -40.78
N TYR A 37 1.07 -1.09 -39.77
CA TYR A 37 2.09 -0.13 -39.30
C TYR A 37 3.23 0.13 -40.30
N ALA A 38 3.58 -0.82 -41.16
CA ALA A 38 4.62 -0.63 -42.17
C ALA A 38 4.23 0.42 -43.23
N SER A 39 2.98 0.37 -43.71
CA SER A 39 2.43 1.36 -44.64
C SER A 39 2.26 2.72 -43.97
N CYS A 40 1.77 2.75 -42.72
CA CYS A 40 1.69 3.97 -41.93
C CYS A 40 3.06 4.67 -41.81
N LEU A 41 4.11 3.92 -41.49
CA LEU A 41 5.47 4.44 -41.37
C LEU A 41 5.99 5.02 -42.69
N SER A 42 5.65 4.40 -43.83
CA SER A 42 6.00 4.92 -45.17
C SER A 42 5.38 6.29 -45.44
N TYR A 43 4.09 6.47 -45.10
CA TYR A 43 3.42 7.77 -45.22
C TYR A 43 4.01 8.82 -44.26
N LEU A 44 4.36 8.44 -43.03
CA LEU A 44 4.99 9.33 -42.06
C LEU A 44 6.40 9.76 -42.47
N ASN A 45 7.19 8.88 -43.09
CA ASN A 45 8.50 9.26 -43.65
C ASN A 45 8.35 10.28 -44.78
N LYS A 46 7.33 10.15 -45.64
CA LYS A 46 7.04 11.16 -46.67
C LYS A 46 6.62 12.50 -46.04
N LEU A 47 5.81 12.48 -44.99
CA LEU A 47 5.46 13.67 -44.23
C LEU A 47 6.67 14.33 -43.56
N GLU A 48 7.58 13.55 -43.00
CA GLU A 48 8.82 14.05 -42.37
C GLU A 48 9.73 14.73 -43.39
N THR A 49 9.80 14.23 -44.63
CA THR A 49 10.56 14.92 -45.69
C THR A 49 9.97 16.29 -46.05
N LEU A 50 8.64 16.45 -45.93
CA LEU A 50 7.95 17.72 -46.16
C LEU A 50 8.03 18.64 -44.94
N ARG A 51 8.00 18.08 -43.71
CA ARG A 51 8.05 18.82 -42.44
C ARG A 51 9.05 18.20 -41.45
N PRO A 52 10.36 18.39 -41.63
CA PRO A 52 11.39 17.72 -40.82
C PRO A 52 11.47 18.21 -39.37
N LYS A 53 10.88 19.37 -39.04
CA LYS A 53 10.87 19.95 -37.68
C LYS A 53 9.53 19.78 -36.95
N ASP A 54 8.56 19.08 -37.55
CA ASP A 54 7.24 18.91 -36.95
C ASP A 54 7.28 17.84 -35.84
N LEU A 55 7.08 18.29 -34.59
CA LEU A 55 7.11 17.43 -33.40
C LEU A 55 6.00 16.37 -33.44
N LYS A 56 4.84 16.65 -34.03
CA LYS A 56 3.71 15.70 -34.11
C LYS A 56 4.03 14.58 -35.10
N VAL A 57 4.67 14.90 -36.22
CA VAL A 57 5.13 13.89 -37.20
C VAL A 57 6.21 13.00 -36.58
N MET A 58 7.20 13.59 -35.92
CA MET A 58 8.26 12.83 -35.22
C MET A 58 7.69 11.93 -34.11
N HIS A 59 6.77 12.45 -33.30
CA HIS A 59 6.08 11.69 -32.27
C HIS A 59 5.28 10.52 -32.84
N ASN A 60 4.45 10.77 -33.87
CA ASN A 60 3.63 9.72 -34.47
C ASN A 60 4.49 8.61 -35.09
N LYS A 61 5.64 8.96 -35.65
CA LYS A 61 6.63 7.99 -36.15
C LYS A 61 7.16 7.09 -35.03
N VAL A 62 7.57 7.68 -33.90
CA VAL A 62 8.01 6.93 -32.71
C VAL A 62 6.91 6.01 -32.18
N VAL A 63 5.66 6.47 -32.12
CA VAL A 63 4.51 5.66 -31.69
C VAL A 63 4.26 4.51 -32.66
N VAL A 64 4.21 4.76 -33.96
CA VAL A 64 3.97 3.72 -34.99
C VAL A 64 5.07 2.68 -34.99
N GLU A 65 6.32 3.09 -34.80
CA GLU A 65 7.45 2.17 -34.67
C GLU A 65 7.35 1.30 -33.41
N CYS A 66 6.83 1.86 -32.31
CA CYS A 66 6.52 1.08 -31.11
C CYS A 66 5.45 0.01 -31.38
N TYR A 67 4.33 0.38 -32.02
CA TYR A 67 3.27 -0.56 -32.38
C TYR A 67 3.71 -1.60 -33.40
N LYS A 68 4.54 -1.22 -34.38
CA LYS A 68 5.16 -2.13 -35.36
C LYS A 68 6.02 -3.19 -34.68
N ASN A 69 6.69 -2.84 -33.58
CA ASN A 69 7.48 -3.76 -32.75
C ASN A 69 6.63 -4.47 -31.69
N GLU A 70 5.29 -4.47 -31.78
CA GLU A 70 4.39 -5.08 -30.80
C GLU A 70 4.58 -4.55 -29.36
N LEU A 71 4.92 -3.26 -29.25
CA LEU A 71 5.21 -2.57 -27.99
C LEU A 71 6.42 -3.14 -27.22
N LYS A 72 7.31 -3.85 -27.93
CA LYS A 72 8.63 -4.26 -27.45
C LYS A 72 9.63 -3.11 -27.63
N LYS A 73 10.87 -3.27 -27.14
CA LYS A 73 11.94 -2.25 -27.22
C LYS A 73 11.58 -0.92 -26.57
N THR A 74 11.00 -0.98 -25.38
CA THR A 74 10.51 0.16 -24.59
C THR A 74 11.57 1.25 -24.36
N GLU A 75 12.85 0.88 -24.34
CA GLU A 75 13.98 1.81 -24.25
C GLU A 75 14.13 2.74 -25.47
N LEU A 76 13.82 2.26 -26.68
CA LEU A 76 13.83 3.11 -27.88
C LEU A 76 12.70 4.12 -27.83
N LEU A 77 11.50 3.69 -27.39
CA LEU A 77 10.37 4.58 -27.17
C LEU A 77 10.72 5.66 -26.13
N ARG A 78 11.35 5.27 -25.01
CA ARG A 78 11.80 6.21 -23.96
C ARG A 78 12.75 7.27 -24.50
N LYS A 79 13.78 6.84 -25.25
CA LYS A 79 14.75 7.76 -25.86
C LYS A 79 14.10 8.68 -26.89
N GLY A 80 13.22 8.15 -27.74
CA GLY A 80 12.47 8.92 -28.74
C GLY A 80 11.57 9.98 -28.11
N LEU A 81 10.77 9.60 -27.10
CA LEU A 81 9.90 10.55 -26.40
C LEU A 81 10.70 11.62 -25.65
N ASN A 82 11.80 11.25 -24.99
CA ASN A 82 12.67 12.22 -24.29
C ASN A 82 13.36 13.18 -25.27
N ALA A 83 13.74 12.73 -26.47
CA ALA A 83 14.33 13.58 -27.50
C ALA A 83 13.33 14.62 -28.03
N ILE A 84 12.05 14.26 -28.15
CA ILE A 84 10.99 15.15 -28.62
C ILE A 84 10.52 16.11 -27.51
N CYS A 85 10.37 15.61 -26.29
CA CYS A 85 9.82 16.36 -25.16
C CYS A 85 10.86 17.22 -24.41
N GLY A 86 12.15 16.90 -24.53
CA GLY A 86 13.22 17.50 -23.71
C GLY A 86 13.20 17.05 -22.25
N GLN A 87 14.14 17.58 -21.45
CA GLN A 87 14.06 17.47 -19.98
C GLN A 87 13.05 18.49 -19.42
N MET A 88 12.44 18.14 -18.29
CA MET A 88 11.47 18.99 -17.62
C MET A 88 12.21 20.14 -16.89
N SER A 89 12.22 21.35 -17.45
CA SER A 89 12.63 22.58 -16.74
C SER A 89 11.49 23.09 -15.84
N ILE A 90 11.86 23.67 -14.69
CA ILE A 90 10.94 24.19 -13.65
C ILE A 90 10.64 25.69 -13.86
N THR A 91 11.25 26.33 -14.87
CA THR A 91 11.26 27.78 -15.02
C THR A 91 11.20 28.19 -16.48
N ASP A 92 10.04 28.67 -16.98
CA ASP A 92 9.85 30.02 -17.55
C ASP A 92 8.46 30.22 -18.19
N SER A 93 8.00 31.48 -18.23
CA SER A 93 6.65 31.91 -18.63
C SER A 93 6.31 31.76 -20.13
N THR A 94 7.25 31.31 -20.97
CA THR A 94 7.02 30.99 -22.40
C THR A 94 6.60 29.53 -22.62
N GLU A 95 6.63 28.69 -21.59
CA GLU A 95 6.36 27.24 -21.63
C GLU A 95 4.87 26.89 -21.78
N THR A 96 3.92 27.82 -21.60
CA THR A 96 2.47 27.50 -21.55
C THR A 96 1.89 27.03 -22.88
N ILE A 97 2.32 27.59 -24.00
CA ILE A 97 1.86 27.19 -25.34
C ILE A 97 2.58 25.91 -25.81
N ASP A 98 3.88 25.81 -25.51
CA ASP A 98 4.70 24.64 -25.83
C ASP A 98 4.24 23.38 -25.07
N ASP A 99 3.80 23.53 -23.81
CA ASP A 99 3.21 22.46 -23.02
C ASP A 99 1.85 21.99 -23.58
N ILE A 100 1.04 22.89 -24.13
CA ILE A 100 -0.21 22.54 -24.82
C ILE A 100 0.09 21.82 -26.14
N GLU A 101 1.10 22.23 -26.91
CA GLU A 101 1.47 21.53 -28.15
C GLU A 101 2.06 20.13 -27.88
N LYS A 102 2.70 19.93 -26.72
CA LYS A 102 3.35 18.67 -26.32
C LYS A 102 2.50 17.79 -25.40
N CYS A 103 1.27 18.16 -25.06
CA CYS A 103 0.48 17.47 -24.03
C CYS A 103 0.25 15.98 -24.33
N VAL A 104 -0.01 15.59 -25.58
CA VAL A 104 -0.14 14.18 -26.00
C VAL A 104 1.18 13.42 -25.82
N MET A 105 2.31 14.06 -26.13
CA MET A 105 3.64 13.46 -26.06
C MET A 105 4.03 13.21 -24.60
N ARG A 106 3.77 14.19 -23.73
CA ARG A 106 3.98 14.10 -22.28
C ARG A 106 3.04 13.07 -21.64
N TYR A 107 1.79 12.97 -22.10
CA TYR A 107 0.88 11.91 -21.67
C TYR A 107 1.43 10.52 -22.00
N ASN A 108 1.92 10.30 -23.23
CA ASN A 108 2.53 9.03 -23.62
C ASN A 108 3.82 8.72 -22.83
N GLN A 109 4.61 9.74 -22.47
CA GLN A 109 5.75 9.61 -21.57
C GLN A 109 5.31 9.18 -20.16
N ALA A 110 4.21 9.73 -19.63
CA ALA A 110 3.66 9.32 -18.34
C ALA A 110 3.13 7.88 -18.36
N VAL A 111 2.47 7.45 -19.44
CA VAL A 111 2.01 6.05 -19.62
C VAL A 111 3.21 5.09 -19.61
N LEU A 112 4.30 5.44 -20.29
CA LEU A 112 5.54 4.66 -20.28
C LEU A 112 6.13 4.53 -18.85
N LEU A 113 6.18 5.65 -18.12
CA LEU A 113 6.67 5.68 -16.74
C LEU A 113 5.78 4.87 -15.80
N TYR A 114 4.46 4.90 -16.01
CA TYR A 114 3.51 4.09 -15.25
C TYR A 114 3.79 2.59 -15.41
N HIS A 115 3.93 2.10 -16.65
CA HIS A 115 4.21 0.68 -16.91
C HIS A 115 5.60 0.23 -16.43
N THR A 116 6.55 1.15 -16.30
CA THR A 116 7.90 0.88 -15.76
C THR A 116 8.00 1.09 -14.24
N LYS A 117 6.87 1.26 -13.54
CA LYS A 117 6.75 1.50 -12.09
C LYS A 117 7.46 2.77 -11.58
N GLN A 118 7.72 3.75 -12.45
CA GLN A 118 8.29 5.05 -12.08
C GLN A 118 7.18 6.06 -11.73
N TYR A 119 6.36 5.70 -10.75
CA TYR A 119 5.10 6.42 -10.45
C TYR A 119 5.31 7.88 -10.02
N ASN A 120 6.37 8.18 -9.27
CA ASN A 120 6.65 9.55 -8.81
C ASN A 120 6.96 10.50 -9.97
N VAL A 121 7.73 10.04 -10.96
CA VAL A 121 8.06 10.84 -12.15
C VAL A 121 6.82 10.99 -13.04
N ALA A 122 6.02 9.92 -13.18
CA ALA A 122 4.74 9.99 -13.89
C ALA A 122 3.78 11.00 -13.23
N LEU A 123 3.67 11.01 -11.90
CA LEU A 123 2.85 11.97 -11.14
C LEU A 123 3.26 13.41 -11.40
N GLN A 124 4.57 13.71 -11.46
CA GLN A 124 5.06 15.06 -11.75
C GLN A 124 4.59 15.55 -13.13
N ILE A 125 4.69 14.69 -14.14
CA ILE A 125 4.23 15.01 -15.51
C ILE A 125 2.71 15.21 -15.51
N MET A 126 1.97 14.28 -14.91
CA MET A 126 0.50 14.29 -14.92
C MET A 126 -0.09 15.47 -14.17
N ASN A 127 0.49 15.89 -13.04
CA ASN A 127 0.06 17.07 -12.30
C ASN A 127 0.21 18.36 -13.13
N ARG A 128 1.30 18.49 -13.89
CA ARG A 128 1.46 19.63 -14.79
C ARG A 128 0.46 19.60 -15.94
N LEU A 129 0.24 18.44 -16.56
CA LEU A 129 -0.77 18.30 -17.62
C LEU A 129 -2.17 18.65 -17.12
N PHE A 130 -2.51 18.25 -15.89
CA PHE A 130 -3.81 18.56 -15.30
C PHE A 130 -4.04 20.06 -15.09
N ALA A 131 -2.98 20.86 -14.84
CA ALA A 131 -3.09 22.31 -14.74
C ALA A 131 -3.54 22.98 -16.06
N PHE A 132 -3.34 22.30 -17.19
CA PHE A 132 -3.73 22.77 -18.53
C PHE A 132 -4.88 21.95 -19.12
N ILE A 133 -5.76 21.39 -18.29
CA ILE A 133 -6.82 20.48 -18.76
C ILE A 133 -7.93 21.16 -19.58
N GLU A 134 -8.26 22.42 -19.28
CA GLU A 134 -9.33 23.17 -19.96
C GLU A 134 -9.13 23.32 -21.49
N PRO A 135 -7.93 23.68 -22.01
CA PRO A 135 -7.70 23.79 -23.45
C PRO A 135 -7.53 22.43 -24.18
N MET A 136 -7.56 21.28 -23.48
CA MET A 136 -7.35 19.97 -24.09
C MET A 136 -8.61 19.46 -24.80
N GLU A 137 -8.40 18.60 -25.81
CA GLU A 137 -9.48 17.79 -26.37
C GLU A 137 -10.09 16.89 -25.28
N GLU A 138 -11.42 16.79 -25.24
CA GLU A 138 -12.17 16.03 -24.22
C GLU A 138 -11.67 14.60 -24.04
N SER A 139 -11.34 13.91 -25.14
CA SER A 139 -10.85 12.53 -25.11
C SER A 139 -9.48 12.40 -24.42
N LEU A 140 -8.63 13.41 -24.53
CA LEU A 140 -7.33 13.48 -23.86
C LEU A 140 -7.50 13.89 -22.40
N ALA A 141 -8.33 14.88 -22.11
CA ALA A 141 -8.64 15.31 -20.75
C ALA A 141 -9.15 14.13 -19.89
N HIS A 142 -10.07 13.32 -20.43
CA HIS A 142 -10.55 12.10 -19.77
C HIS A 142 -9.42 11.11 -19.46
N LYS A 143 -8.49 10.89 -20.40
CA LYS A 143 -7.33 10.00 -20.21
C LYS A 143 -6.36 10.53 -19.16
N VAL A 144 -6.09 11.84 -19.17
CA VAL A 144 -5.25 12.52 -18.19
C VAL A 144 -5.81 12.36 -16.78
N CYS A 145 -7.11 12.62 -16.61
CA CYS A 145 -7.81 12.42 -15.34
C CYS A 145 -7.71 10.98 -14.84
N LEU A 146 -8.02 9.98 -15.69
CA LEU A 146 -8.00 8.58 -15.28
C LEU A 146 -6.60 8.10 -14.88
N LEU A 147 -5.57 8.48 -15.63
CA LEU A 147 -4.19 8.10 -15.31
C LEU A 147 -3.71 8.78 -14.02
N LEU A 148 -4.06 10.05 -13.81
CA LEU A 148 -3.71 10.76 -12.58
C LEU A 148 -4.39 10.13 -11.35
N ILE A 149 -5.68 9.77 -11.46
CA ILE A 149 -6.39 9.04 -10.39
C ILE A 149 -5.71 7.69 -10.12
N GLU A 150 -5.38 6.92 -11.16
CA GLU A 150 -4.73 5.61 -11.02
C GLU A 150 -3.37 5.74 -10.35
N LEU A 151 -2.58 6.76 -10.72
CA LEU A 151 -1.30 7.04 -10.09
C LEU A 151 -1.45 7.32 -8.59
N HIS A 152 -2.40 8.17 -8.19
CA HIS A 152 -2.67 8.41 -6.77
C HIS A 152 -3.12 7.14 -6.03
N ILE A 153 -3.94 6.27 -6.67
CA ILE A 153 -4.34 4.97 -6.09
C ILE A 153 -3.11 4.07 -5.88
N VAL A 154 -2.25 3.92 -6.89
CA VAL A 154 -1.05 3.07 -6.85
C VAL A 154 -0.01 3.58 -5.85
N THR A 155 0.10 4.89 -5.65
CA THR A 155 1.00 5.49 -4.66
C THR A 155 0.39 5.59 -3.26
N GLU A 156 -0.73 4.91 -3.00
CA GLU A 156 -1.43 4.89 -1.69
C GLU A 156 -1.86 6.28 -1.19
N GLN A 157 -2.35 7.14 -2.10
CA GLN A 157 -2.84 8.49 -1.80
C GLN A 157 -4.36 8.63 -2.09
N PRO A 158 -5.23 7.92 -1.33
CA PRO A 158 -6.67 7.88 -1.62
C PRO A 158 -7.38 9.24 -1.46
N ASP A 159 -6.94 10.10 -0.54
CA ASP A 159 -7.57 11.42 -0.31
C ASP A 159 -7.39 12.36 -1.49
N ALA A 160 -6.16 12.44 -2.02
CA ALA A 160 -5.85 13.23 -3.20
C ALA A 160 -6.67 12.73 -4.40
N ALA A 161 -6.76 11.41 -4.57
CA ALA A 161 -7.57 10.79 -5.61
C ALA A 161 -9.07 11.13 -5.44
N LEU A 162 -9.60 11.10 -4.22
CA LEU A 162 -11.01 11.40 -3.96
C LEU A 162 -11.34 12.87 -4.23
N SER A 163 -10.50 13.79 -3.79
CA SER A 163 -10.64 15.22 -4.08
C SER A 163 -10.62 15.50 -5.59
N LEU A 164 -9.72 14.85 -6.31
CA LEU A 164 -9.63 14.93 -7.76
C LEU A 164 -10.92 14.42 -8.45
N ILE A 165 -11.45 13.27 -8.01
CA ILE A 165 -12.72 12.74 -8.54
C ILE A 165 -13.87 13.72 -8.30
N ASN A 166 -13.98 14.27 -7.08
CA ASN A 166 -15.06 15.22 -6.76
C ASN A 166 -14.96 16.50 -7.61
N TYR A 167 -13.74 16.96 -7.90
CA TYR A 167 -13.50 18.07 -8.82
C TYR A 167 -13.91 17.74 -10.26
N ILE A 168 -13.56 16.55 -10.76
CA ILE A 168 -13.96 16.10 -12.10
C ILE A 168 -15.48 16.01 -12.21
N GLU A 169 -16.16 15.46 -11.19
CA GLU A 169 -17.63 15.38 -11.17
C GLU A 169 -18.28 16.78 -11.17
N SER A 170 -17.71 17.75 -10.46
CA SER A 170 -18.28 19.10 -10.39
C SER A 170 -17.99 19.97 -11.62
N GLN A 171 -16.81 19.85 -12.23
CA GLN A 171 -16.40 20.73 -13.34
C GLN A 171 -16.58 20.12 -14.73
N LEU A 172 -16.40 18.80 -14.88
CA LEU A 172 -16.39 18.14 -16.20
C LEU A 172 -17.71 17.42 -16.52
N ILE A 173 -18.51 17.07 -15.50
CA ILE A 173 -19.77 16.32 -15.69
C ILE A 173 -21.02 17.21 -15.47
N SER A 174 -20.86 18.39 -14.87
CA SER A 174 -21.98 19.31 -14.57
C SER A 174 -22.39 20.21 -15.73
N THR A 175 -21.72 20.13 -16.89
CA THR A 175 -22.07 20.91 -18.08
C THR A 175 -23.19 20.20 -18.86
N ASP A 176 -24.29 20.92 -19.10
CA ASP A 176 -25.57 20.44 -19.62
C ASP A 176 -25.50 19.31 -20.68
N ASN A 177 -25.98 18.12 -20.30
CA ASN A 177 -26.17 16.94 -21.17
C ASN A 177 -27.18 17.15 -22.33
N SER A 178 -27.68 18.37 -22.54
CA SER A 178 -28.76 18.68 -23.48
C SER A 178 -28.31 18.90 -24.93
N LYS A 179 -27.00 18.95 -25.21
CA LYS A 179 -26.43 19.19 -26.55
C LYS A 179 -25.41 18.14 -27.05
N ILE A 180 -25.36 16.96 -26.43
CA ILE A 180 -24.36 15.94 -26.74
C ILE A 180 -24.86 15.02 -27.87
N THR A 181 -24.04 14.76 -28.90
CA THR A 181 -24.38 13.82 -29.98
C THR A 181 -24.45 12.37 -29.45
N SER A 182 -25.10 11.46 -30.17
CA SER A 182 -25.28 10.07 -29.67
C SER A 182 -23.96 9.33 -29.42
N VAL A 183 -22.91 9.64 -30.19
CA VAL A 183 -21.58 9.00 -30.08
C VAL A 183 -20.78 9.57 -28.91
N ASP A 184 -20.87 10.88 -28.70
CA ASP A 184 -20.21 11.55 -27.57
C ASP A 184 -20.83 11.10 -26.23
N LYS A 185 -22.14 10.83 -26.22
CA LYS A 185 -22.86 10.36 -25.03
C LYS A 185 -22.37 8.99 -24.55
N ASP A 186 -22.14 8.04 -25.47
CA ASP A 186 -21.62 6.71 -25.13
C ASP A 186 -20.19 6.78 -24.57
N ALA A 187 -19.36 7.69 -25.09
CA ALA A 187 -18.00 7.92 -24.59
C ALA A 187 -18.00 8.54 -23.18
N THR A 188 -18.88 9.52 -22.94
CA THR A 188 -19.06 10.16 -21.62
C THR A 188 -19.62 9.19 -20.59
N ASP A 189 -20.57 8.32 -20.96
CA ASP A 189 -21.09 7.27 -20.07
C ASP A 189 -20.02 6.23 -19.73
N ALA A 190 -19.19 5.84 -20.70
CA ALA A 190 -18.05 4.94 -20.44
C ALA A 190 -17.01 5.57 -19.51
N PHE A 191 -16.73 6.87 -19.64
CA PHE A 191 -15.86 7.62 -18.73
C PHE A 191 -16.45 7.66 -17.30
N LYS A 192 -17.74 7.95 -17.17
CA LYS A 192 -18.45 7.98 -15.88
C LYS A 192 -18.42 6.64 -15.16
N ILE A 193 -18.61 5.53 -15.88
CA ILE A 193 -18.49 4.17 -15.32
C ILE A 193 -17.06 3.92 -14.80
N LYS A 194 -16.02 4.32 -15.55
CA LYS A 194 -14.62 4.19 -15.10
C LYS A 194 -14.34 5.03 -13.86
N LEU A 195 -14.86 6.25 -13.80
CA LEU A 195 -14.71 7.15 -12.66
C LEU A 195 -15.35 6.55 -11.39
N LEU A 196 -16.59 6.03 -11.52
CA LEU A 196 -17.29 5.36 -10.42
C LEU A 196 -16.55 4.10 -9.93
N LYS A 197 -15.93 3.32 -10.83
CA LYS A 197 -15.08 2.18 -10.45
C LYS A 197 -13.86 2.63 -9.65
N CYS A 198 -13.20 3.72 -10.06
CA CYS A 198 -12.06 4.30 -9.33
C CYS A 198 -12.51 4.82 -7.95
N LYS A 199 -13.64 5.53 -7.89
CA LYS A 199 -14.22 6.03 -6.63
C LYS A 199 -14.55 4.89 -5.66
N ALA A 200 -15.13 3.80 -6.17
CA ALA A 200 -15.40 2.61 -5.37
C ALA A 200 -14.12 1.95 -4.85
N ARG A 201 -13.03 1.89 -5.64
CA ARG A 201 -11.71 1.41 -5.17
C ARG A 201 -11.15 2.28 -4.04
N ILE A 202 -11.23 3.60 -4.20
CA ILE A 202 -10.79 4.57 -3.18
C ILE A 202 -11.59 4.38 -1.88
N TYR A 203 -12.91 4.24 -1.95
CA TYR A 203 -13.73 3.98 -0.76
C TYR A 203 -13.39 2.65 -0.08
N LEU A 204 -13.01 1.61 -0.83
CA LEU A 204 -12.53 0.36 -0.23
C LEU A 204 -11.19 0.56 0.49
N MET A 205 -10.25 1.31 -0.10
CA MET A 205 -8.95 1.64 0.53
C MET A 205 -9.13 2.47 1.81
N MET A 206 -10.10 3.38 1.82
CA MET A 206 -10.41 4.21 2.99
C MET A 206 -11.32 3.49 4.00
N HIS A 207 -11.65 2.21 3.79
CA HIS A 207 -12.61 1.45 4.61
C HIS A 207 -14.02 2.08 4.73
N GLN A 208 -14.43 2.92 3.77
CA GLN A 208 -15.75 3.58 3.74
C GLN A 208 -16.79 2.70 3.01
N LEU A 209 -17.12 1.55 3.62
CA LEU A 209 -17.90 0.48 2.97
C LEU A 209 -19.34 0.90 2.59
N LYS A 210 -19.96 1.79 3.37
CA LYS A 210 -21.32 2.31 3.09
C LYS A 210 -21.34 3.16 1.83
N LEU A 211 -20.38 4.07 1.68
CA LEU A 211 -20.23 4.91 0.48
C LEU A 211 -19.91 4.05 -0.74
N CYS A 212 -18.99 3.08 -0.61
CA CYS A 212 -18.72 2.12 -1.68
C CYS A 212 -19.99 1.35 -2.11
N LYS A 213 -20.83 0.90 -1.17
CA LYS A 213 -22.10 0.24 -1.47
C LYS A 213 -23.07 1.16 -2.23
N ARG A 214 -23.10 2.46 -1.93
CA ARG A 214 -23.91 3.44 -2.66
C ARG A 214 -23.42 3.59 -4.10
N GLU A 215 -22.12 3.81 -4.29
CA GLU A 215 -21.53 3.92 -5.65
C GLU A 215 -21.72 2.64 -6.46
N TRP A 216 -21.66 1.47 -5.80
CA TRP A 216 -21.96 0.19 -6.43
C TRP A 216 -23.39 0.12 -6.97
N LYS A 217 -24.39 0.66 -6.25
CA LYS A 217 -25.77 0.72 -6.75
C LYS A 217 -25.85 1.60 -8.00
N THR A 218 -25.16 2.74 -8.00
CA THR A 218 -25.08 3.64 -9.16
C THR A 218 -24.45 2.95 -10.37
N LEU A 219 -23.35 2.21 -10.18
CA LEU A 219 -22.71 1.41 -11.23
C LEU A 219 -23.68 0.40 -11.87
N VAL A 220 -24.46 -0.30 -11.04
CA VAL A 220 -25.44 -1.27 -11.53
C VAL A 220 -26.57 -0.58 -12.29
N SER A 221 -27.05 0.58 -11.81
CA SER A 221 -28.11 1.33 -12.52
C SER A 221 -27.70 1.87 -13.89
N LEU A 222 -26.40 2.13 -14.08
CA LEU A 222 -25.84 2.56 -15.37
C LEU A 222 -25.55 1.40 -16.33
N GLY A 223 -25.99 0.18 -16.01
CA GLY A 223 -25.82 -0.98 -16.90
C GLY A 223 -24.36 -1.42 -17.05
N THR A 224 -23.52 -1.24 -16.02
CA THR A 224 -22.10 -1.61 -16.08
C THR A 224 -21.91 -3.08 -16.50
N PRO A 225 -21.09 -3.39 -17.51
CA PRO A 225 -20.83 -4.76 -17.94
C PRO A 225 -20.26 -5.62 -16.81
N VAL A 226 -20.78 -6.84 -16.66
CA VAL A 226 -20.23 -7.84 -15.73
C VAL A 226 -18.94 -8.39 -16.33
N ASN A 227 -17.81 -7.88 -15.86
CA ASN A 227 -16.47 -8.33 -16.22
C ASN A 227 -15.63 -8.62 -14.97
N ILE A 228 -14.42 -9.17 -15.14
CA ILE A 228 -13.50 -9.48 -14.03
C ILE A 228 -13.35 -8.31 -13.06
N SER A 229 -13.11 -7.08 -13.56
CA SER A 229 -12.89 -5.90 -12.71
C SER A 229 -14.08 -5.64 -11.77
N THR A 230 -15.31 -5.77 -12.28
CA THR A 230 -16.53 -5.54 -11.49
C THR A 230 -16.77 -6.64 -10.47
N VAL A 231 -16.59 -7.91 -10.87
CA VAL A 231 -16.79 -9.05 -9.98
C VAL A 231 -15.80 -9.01 -8.82
N PHE A 232 -14.53 -8.72 -9.11
CA PHE A 232 -13.48 -8.61 -8.10
C PHE A 232 -13.71 -7.43 -7.15
N LEU A 233 -14.12 -6.27 -7.69
CA LEU A 233 -14.47 -5.11 -6.88
C LEU A 233 -15.63 -5.42 -5.92
N LYS A 234 -16.65 -6.14 -6.41
CA LYS A 234 -17.77 -6.58 -5.56
C LYS A 234 -17.36 -7.61 -4.52
N ALA A 235 -16.52 -8.57 -4.91
CA ALA A 235 -15.99 -9.58 -4.01
C ALA A 235 -15.17 -8.94 -2.88
N ASN A 236 -14.37 -7.92 -3.18
CA ASN A 236 -13.60 -7.15 -2.18
C ASN A 236 -14.52 -6.41 -1.20
N LEU A 237 -15.60 -5.78 -1.68
CA LEU A 237 -16.60 -5.17 -0.80
C LEU A 237 -17.24 -6.19 0.14
N GLU A 238 -17.61 -7.38 -0.35
CA GLU A 238 -18.18 -8.43 0.51
C GLU A 238 -17.14 -9.03 1.45
N TYR A 239 -15.87 -9.13 1.03
CA TYR A 239 -14.74 -9.54 1.87
C TYR A 239 -14.56 -8.58 3.06
N LEU A 240 -14.45 -7.27 2.79
CA LEU A 240 -14.29 -6.26 3.84
C LEU A 240 -15.51 -6.13 4.74
N ARG A 241 -16.69 -6.59 4.32
CA ARG A 241 -17.89 -6.68 5.17
C ARG A 241 -17.96 -7.97 6.01
N GLY A 242 -16.98 -8.86 5.91
CA GLY A 242 -16.98 -10.16 6.59
C GLY A 242 -17.84 -11.24 5.93
N ASN A 243 -18.42 -10.96 4.75
CA ASN A 243 -19.30 -11.88 4.02
C ASN A 243 -18.49 -12.86 3.14
N TYR A 244 -17.56 -13.60 3.76
CA TYR A 244 -16.56 -14.41 3.03
C TYR A 244 -17.16 -15.45 2.08
N LYS A 245 -18.24 -16.13 2.49
CA LYS A 245 -18.92 -17.13 1.63
C LYS A 245 -19.48 -16.50 0.36
N LYS A 246 -19.98 -15.26 0.45
CA LYS A 246 -20.52 -14.53 -0.70
C LYS A 246 -19.40 -14.06 -1.62
N ALA A 247 -18.29 -13.57 -1.06
CA ALA A 247 -17.10 -13.21 -1.82
C ALA A 247 -16.54 -14.42 -2.61
N ILE A 248 -16.45 -15.60 -2.00
CA ILE A 248 -16.02 -16.84 -2.69
C ILE A 248 -16.95 -17.18 -3.86
N LYS A 249 -18.28 -17.12 -3.65
CA LYS A 249 -19.26 -17.37 -4.73
C LYS A 249 -19.09 -16.42 -5.91
N LEU A 250 -18.83 -15.14 -5.64
CA LEU A 250 -18.57 -14.13 -6.67
C LEU A 250 -17.29 -14.45 -7.44
N LEU A 251 -16.18 -14.75 -6.76
CA LEU A 251 -14.93 -15.11 -7.43
C LEU A 251 -15.07 -16.38 -8.29
N ASN A 252 -15.82 -17.38 -7.82
CA ASN A 252 -16.07 -18.61 -8.58
C ASN A 252 -16.99 -18.43 -9.79
N SER A 253 -17.74 -17.33 -9.88
CA SER A 253 -18.57 -17.04 -11.07
C SER A 253 -17.74 -16.54 -12.27
N VAL A 254 -16.45 -16.26 -12.06
CA VAL A 254 -15.53 -15.88 -13.14
C VAL A 254 -15.08 -17.15 -13.86
N THR A 255 -15.79 -17.54 -14.91
CA THR A 255 -15.55 -18.81 -15.62
C THR A 255 -15.10 -18.66 -17.08
N SER A 256 -15.10 -17.43 -17.65
CA SER A 256 -15.05 -17.25 -19.11
C SER A 256 -14.18 -16.11 -19.65
N GLU A 257 -13.74 -15.15 -18.83
CA GLU A 257 -12.77 -14.13 -19.25
C GLU A 257 -11.36 -14.58 -18.86
N ASN A 258 -10.56 -15.03 -19.82
CA ASN A 258 -9.12 -15.26 -19.58
C ASN A 258 -8.38 -13.97 -19.89
N LEU A 259 -8.00 -13.22 -18.84
CA LEU A 259 -6.99 -12.17 -18.99
C LEU A 259 -5.68 -12.84 -19.40
N ASP A 260 -5.33 -12.66 -20.68
CA ASP A 260 -4.04 -13.10 -21.20
C ASP A 260 -2.95 -12.12 -20.76
N PHE A 261 -1.96 -12.65 -20.05
CA PHE A 261 -0.86 -11.87 -19.51
C PHE A 261 -0.09 -11.12 -20.60
N LYS A 262 0.03 -11.69 -21.82
CA LYS A 262 0.72 -11.02 -22.94
C LYS A 262 0.01 -9.74 -23.39
N THR A 263 -1.30 -9.73 -23.31
CA THR A 263 -2.14 -8.64 -23.81
C THR A 263 -2.40 -7.58 -22.75
N TYR A 264 -2.62 -8.00 -21.49
CA TYR A 264 -3.06 -7.09 -20.42
C TYR A 264 -2.01 -6.85 -19.33
N GLY A 265 -0.92 -7.65 -19.29
CA GLY A 265 0.06 -7.60 -18.20
C GLY A 265 -0.44 -8.20 -16.88
N GLU A 266 -1.63 -8.81 -16.87
CA GLU A 266 -2.26 -9.42 -15.70
C GLU A 266 -2.76 -10.83 -16.03
N SER A 267 -2.70 -11.73 -15.05
CA SER A 267 -3.20 -13.11 -15.17
C SER A 267 -4.42 -13.31 -14.27
N SER A 268 -5.54 -13.74 -14.86
CA SER A 268 -6.77 -14.02 -14.13
C SER A 268 -6.56 -15.09 -13.04
N ALA A 269 -5.74 -16.11 -13.31
CA ALA A 269 -5.43 -17.18 -12.38
C ALA A 269 -4.64 -16.67 -11.16
N VAL A 270 -3.64 -15.80 -11.38
CA VAL A 270 -2.87 -15.17 -10.29
C VAL A 270 -3.79 -14.33 -9.39
N LEU A 271 -4.63 -13.49 -10.00
CA LEU A 271 -5.58 -12.66 -9.28
C LEU A 271 -6.58 -13.51 -8.49
N TYR A 272 -7.14 -14.56 -9.09
CA TYR A 272 -8.10 -15.45 -8.43
C TYR A 272 -7.48 -16.16 -7.22
N TYR A 273 -6.33 -16.80 -7.39
CA TYR A 273 -5.69 -17.55 -6.29
C TYR A 273 -5.20 -16.63 -5.17
N ASN A 274 -4.70 -15.44 -5.47
CA ASN A 274 -4.34 -14.45 -4.45
C ASN A 274 -5.57 -14.04 -3.61
N ASN A 275 -6.69 -13.70 -4.26
CA ASN A 275 -7.91 -13.30 -3.54
C ASN A 275 -8.51 -14.46 -2.72
N MET A 276 -8.48 -15.69 -3.25
CA MET A 276 -8.88 -16.88 -2.49
C MET A 276 -8.02 -17.09 -1.23
N ALA A 277 -6.72 -16.81 -1.32
CA ALA A 277 -5.84 -16.89 -0.15
C ALA A 277 -6.21 -15.84 0.92
N CYS A 278 -6.44 -14.59 0.52
CA CYS A 278 -6.89 -13.52 1.44
C CYS A 278 -8.19 -13.90 2.16
N LEU A 279 -9.15 -14.48 1.43
CA LEU A 279 -10.41 -14.97 1.99
C LEU A 279 -10.20 -16.09 3.01
N HIS A 280 -9.38 -17.09 2.67
CA HIS A 280 -9.10 -18.20 3.59
C HIS A 280 -8.32 -17.77 4.83
N LEU A 281 -7.40 -16.81 4.69
CA LEU A 281 -6.69 -16.23 5.82
C LEU A 281 -7.65 -15.50 6.77
N ALA A 282 -8.56 -14.68 6.24
CA ALA A 282 -9.58 -13.99 7.04
C ALA A 282 -10.60 -14.94 7.70
N MET A 283 -10.79 -16.13 7.13
CA MET A 283 -11.57 -17.22 7.74
C MET A 283 -10.79 -18.01 8.82
N GLY A 284 -9.57 -17.60 9.16
CA GLY A 284 -8.73 -18.28 10.16
C GLY A 284 -8.09 -19.58 9.65
N LYS A 285 -7.90 -19.74 8.33
CA LYS A 285 -7.33 -20.94 7.71
C LYS A 285 -5.99 -20.65 7.03
N PRO A 286 -4.91 -20.38 7.80
CA PRO A 286 -3.63 -19.92 7.25
C PRO A 286 -2.96 -20.96 6.34
N ASN A 287 -3.03 -22.26 6.66
CA ASN A 287 -2.48 -23.32 5.81
C ASN A 287 -3.14 -23.39 4.42
N LEU A 288 -4.46 -23.16 4.37
CA LEU A 288 -5.20 -23.13 3.10
C LEU A 288 -4.86 -21.87 2.30
N ALA A 289 -4.68 -20.73 2.98
CA ALA A 289 -4.17 -19.51 2.33
C ALA A 289 -2.79 -19.75 1.70
N CYS A 290 -1.87 -20.43 2.42
CA CYS A 290 -0.55 -20.79 1.89
C CYS A 290 -0.64 -21.66 0.63
N PHE A 291 -1.55 -22.63 0.59
CA PHE A 291 -1.77 -23.47 -0.59
C PHE A 291 -2.17 -22.63 -1.81
N TYR A 292 -3.13 -21.72 -1.66
CA TYR A 292 -3.57 -20.84 -2.75
C TYR A 292 -2.47 -19.86 -3.18
N LEU A 293 -1.68 -19.32 -2.25
CA LEU A 293 -0.56 -18.43 -2.58
C LEU A 293 0.56 -19.13 -3.34
N ARG A 294 0.87 -20.39 -2.99
CA ARG A 294 1.82 -21.20 -3.76
C ARG A 294 1.34 -21.44 -5.19
N LYS A 295 0.02 -21.65 -5.38
CA LYS A 295 -0.58 -21.70 -6.73
C LYS A 295 -0.46 -20.36 -7.44
N ALA A 296 -0.78 -19.24 -6.79
CA ALA A 296 -0.64 -17.92 -7.38
C ALA A 296 0.81 -17.61 -7.83
N LEU A 297 1.80 -17.99 -7.02
CA LEU A 297 3.22 -17.87 -7.38
C LEU A 297 3.59 -18.72 -8.59
N HIS A 298 3.10 -19.96 -8.65
CA HIS A 298 3.32 -20.83 -9.79
C HIS A 298 2.72 -20.25 -11.08
N GLU A 299 1.47 -19.79 -11.04
CA GLU A 299 0.81 -19.15 -12.18
C GLU A 299 1.52 -17.85 -12.62
N ASN A 300 2.01 -17.05 -11.67
CA ASN A 300 2.78 -15.84 -11.96
C ASN A 300 4.09 -16.19 -12.68
N LYS A 301 4.79 -17.23 -12.22
CA LYS A 301 5.99 -17.73 -12.87
C LYS A 301 5.71 -18.22 -14.29
N CYS A 302 4.69 -19.05 -14.48
CA CYS A 302 4.28 -19.54 -15.81
C CYS A 302 3.89 -18.39 -16.76
N ALA A 303 3.17 -17.38 -16.25
CA ALA A 303 2.80 -16.20 -17.02
C ALA A 303 4.04 -15.42 -17.51
N LEU A 304 5.04 -15.23 -16.65
CA LEU A 304 6.29 -14.55 -17.01
C LEU A 304 7.13 -15.35 -18.01
N GLU A 305 7.25 -16.66 -17.81
CA GLU A 305 7.97 -17.56 -18.73
C GLU A 305 7.33 -17.59 -20.12
N SER A 306 6.01 -17.40 -20.23
CA SER A 306 5.31 -17.34 -21.52
C SER A 306 5.68 -16.14 -22.40
N VAL A 307 6.27 -15.09 -21.80
CA VAL A 307 6.64 -13.83 -22.46
C VAL A 307 8.16 -13.74 -22.69
N GLN A 308 8.96 -14.41 -21.86
CA GLN A 308 10.43 -14.41 -22.01
C GLN A 308 10.85 -15.21 -23.25
N ILE A 309 11.23 -14.49 -24.31
CA ILE A 309 11.94 -15.06 -25.46
C ILE A 309 13.42 -15.20 -25.07
N LYS A 310 14.08 -16.31 -25.46
CA LYS A 310 15.51 -16.61 -25.21
C LYS A 310 16.48 -15.66 -25.97
N GLU A 311 16.23 -14.37 -25.99
CA GLU A 311 17.16 -13.36 -26.51
C GLU A 311 17.90 -12.66 -25.37
N SER A 312 19.07 -12.13 -25.69
CA SER A 312 20.11 -11.66 -24.75
C SER A 312 19.75 -10.40 -23.95
N ASP A 313 18.60 -9.76 -24.19
CA ASP A 313 18.18 -8.53 -23.49
C ASP A 313 16.71 -8.62 -22.97
N PRO A 314 16.52 -8.84 -21.65
CA PRO A 314 15.20 -9.02 -21.03
C PRO A 314 14.27 -7.79 -21.12
N LEU A 315 14.81 -6.57 -21.19
CA LEU A 315 13.99 -5.34 -21.28
C LEU A 315 13.55 -5.02 -22.72
N SER A 316 14.23 -5.58 -23.72
CA SER A 316 14.00 -5.30 -25.13
C SER A 316 12.92 -6.19 -25.75
N SER A 317 12.72 -7.39 -25.18
CA SER A 317 11.90 -8.46 -25.77
C SER A 317 10.45 -8.53 -25.29
N GLN A 318 10.11 -7.82 -24.20
CA GLN A 318 8.80 -7.91 -23.56
C GLN A 318 7.85 -6.78 -24.00
N PRO A 319 6.55 -7.06 -24.23
CA PRO A 319 5.55 -6.02 -24.47
C PRO A 319 5.42 -5.07 -23.27
N LEU A 320 5.21 -3.78 -23.53
CA LEU A 320 5.10 -2.71 -22.53
C LEU A 320 4.23 -3.07 -21.32
N TYR A 321 3.05 -3.64 -21.55
CA TYR A 321 2.08 -3.96 -20.49
C TYR A 321 2.62 -4.98 -19.47
N THR A 322 3.58 -5.82 -19.87
CA THR A 322 4.11 -6.91 -19.04
C THR A 322 5.26 -6.47 -18.11
N LEU A 323 5.92 -5.34 -18.40
CA LEU A 323 7.10 -4.86 -17.65
C LEU A 323 6.80 -4.58 -16.16
N GLY A 324 5.56 -4.20 -15.84
CA GLY A 324 5.07 -3.98 -14.49
C GLY A 324 4.27 -5.15 -13.90
N GLY A 325 4.01 -6.20 -14.69
CA GLY A 325 3.05 -7.25 -14.39
C GLY A 325 3.53 -8.31 -13.39
N ASN A 326 4.84 -8.37 -13.11
CA ASN A 326 5.37 -9.32 -12.13
C ASN A 326 4.89 -8.98 -10.72
N ARG A 327 4.11 -9.89 -10.11
CA ARG A 327 3.56 -9.79 -8.75
C ARG A 327 4.29 -10.67 -7.72
N HIS A 328 5.45 -11.21 -8.07
CA HIS A 328 6.18 -12.19 -7.27
C HIS A 328 6.45 -11.71 -5.85
N TYR A 329 6.98 -10.51 -5.68
CA TYR A 329 7.37 -9.98 -4.38
C TYR A 329 6.13 -9.67 -3.49
N GLU A 330 5.04 -9.19 -4.07
CA GLU A 330 3.77 -8.98 -3.37
C GLU A 330 3.14 -10.33 -2.91
N LEU A 331 3.24 -11.37 -3.74
CA LEU A 331 2.78 -12.72 -3.41
C LEU A 331 3.66 -13.39 -2.34
N MET A 332 4.99 -13.21 -2.41
CA MET A 332 5.93 -13.70 -1.39
C MET A 332 5.65 -13.07 -0.02
N TYR A 333 5.40 -11.75 0.02
CA TYR A 333 4.97 -11.08 1.24
C TYR A 333 3.68 -11.69 1.82
N SER A 334 2.67 -11.88 0.97
CA SER A 334 1.38 -12.45 1.37
C SER A 334 1.51 -13.91 1.87
N LEU A 335 2.41 -14.69 1.25
CA LEU A 335 2.76 -16.03 1.68
C LEU A 335 3.47 -16.02 3.03
N GLY A 336 4.43 -15.11 3.24
CA GLY A 336 5.10 -14.93 4.52
C GLY A 336 4.12 -14.62 5.65
N VAL A 337 3.16 -13.71 5.43
CA VAL A 337 2.11 -13.40 6.42
C VAL A 337 1.28 -14.65 6.76
N SER A 338 0.88 -15.41 5.74
CA SER A 338 0.09 -16.63 5.93
C SER A 338 0.87 -17.72 6.68
N LEU A 339 2.16 -17.88 6.38
CA LEU A 339 3.06 -18.84 7.03
C LEU A 339 3.33 -18.45 8.49
N LEU A 340 3.52 -17.16 8.77
CA LEU A 340 3.68 -16.66 10.14
C LEU A 340 2.44 -16.99 10.98
N HIS A 341 1.24 -16.76 10.44
CA HIS A 341 -0.02 -17.17 11.09
C HIS A 341 -0.20 -18.68 11.18
N ALA A 342 0.44 -19.47 10.33
CA ALA A 342 0.52 -20.93 10.44
C ALA A 342 1.55 -21.41 11.48
N GLY A 343 2.27 -20.50 12.15
CA GLY A 343 3.32 -20.82 13.11
C GLY A 343 4.66 -21.22 12.49
N GLN A 344 4.84 -21.04 11.18
CA GLN A 344 6.06 -21.38 10.44
C GLN A 344 6.96 -20.16 10.26
N ALA A 345 7.42 -19.57 11.38
CA ALA A 345 8.17 -18.31 11.38
C ALA A 345 9.47 -18.35 10.55
N SER A 346 10.17 -19.48 10.53
CA SER A 346 11.41 -19.62 9.75
C SER A 346 11.17 -19.50 8.24
N VAL A 347 10.17 -20.23 7.72
CA VAL A 347 9.86 -20.18 6.28
C VAL A 347 9.24 -18.83 5.91
N ALA A 348 8.45 -18.24 6.82
CA ALA A 348 7.93 -16.90 6.65
C ALA A 348 9.04 -15.85 6.52
N PHE A 349 10.10 -15.97 7.33
CA PHE A 349 11.26 -15.08 7.28
C PHE A 349 11.94 -15.11 5.91
N ASP A 350 12.20 -16.30 5.35
CA ASP A 350 12.77 -16.43 4.01
C ASP A 350 11.91 -15.74 2.96
N CYS A 351 10.58 -15.90 3.06
CA CYS A 351 9.63 -15.24 2.15
C CYS A 351 9.67 -13.71 2.27
N PHE A 352 9.80 -13.18 3.49
CA PHE A 352 9.90 -11.74 3.71
C PHE A 352 11.24 -11.17 3.26
N MET A 353 12.35 -11.90 3.43
CA MET A 353 13.66 -11.50 2.94
C MET A 353 13.68 -11.42 1.41
N GLU A 354 13.01 -12.33 0.73
CA GLU A 354 12.83 -12.25 -0.72
C GLU A 354 11.97 -11.02 -1.10
N ALA A 355 10.85 -10.78 -0.40
CA ALA A 355 10.01 -9.60 -0.62
C ALA A 355 10.76 -8.27 -0.38
N ALA A 356 11.68 -8.23 0.58
CA ALA A 356 12.46 -7.03 0.93
C ALA A 356 13.32 -6.49 -0.22
N GLN A 357 13.69 -7.34 -1.18
CA GLN A 357 14.45 -6.91 -2.37
C GLN A 357 13.74 -5.81 -3.17
N LYS A 358 12.39 -5.76 -3.13
CA LYS A 358 11.58 -4.72 -3.80
C LYS A 358 10.71 -3.89 -2.86
N LEU A 359 10.38 -4.41 -1.69
CA LEU A 359 9.44 -3.78 -0.75
C LEU A 359 10.15 -3.20 0.51
N HIS A 360 11.45 -2.91 0.44
CA HIS A 360 12.24 -2.38 1.57
C HIS A 360 11.74 -1.04 2.14
N ASN A 361 10.98 -0.25 1.38
CA ASN A 361 10.38 1.01 1.87
C ASN A 361 9.06 0.79 2.62
N ASN A 362 8.61 -0.45 2.81
CA ASN A 362 7.36 -0.75 3.50
C ASN A 362 7.60 -1.02 5.00
N PRO A 363 7.13 -0.17 5.93
CA PRO A 363 7.29 -0.40 7.37
C PRO A 363 6.57 -1.67 7.87
N LYS A 364 5.47 -2.09 7.23
CA LYS A 364 4.74 -3.32 7.58
C LYS A 364 5.65 -4.54 7.38
N LEU A 365 6.45 -4.57 6.32
CA LEU A 365 7.38 -5.67 6.03
C LEU A 365 8.41 -5.84 7.14
N TRP A 366 9.05 -4.76 7.56
CA TRP A 366 10.07 -4.79 8.61
C TRP A 366 9.51 -5.26 9.94
N LEU A 367 8.28 -4.84 10.30
CA LEU A 367 7.59 -5.38 11.46
C LEU A 367 7.37 -6.90 11.34
N ARG A 368 6.92 -7.41 10.18
CA ARG A 368 6.72 -8.86 9.98
C ARG A 368 8.01 -9.66 10.11
N ILE A 369 9.13 -9.15 9.62
CA ILE A 369 10.45 -9.77 9.78
C ILE A 369 10.84 -9.82 11.27
N ALA A 370 10.63 -8.74 12.02
CA ALA A 370 10.88 -8.69 13.45
C ALA A 370 9.97 -9.67 14.23
N GLU A 371 8.69 -9.79 13.87
CA GLU A 371 7.77 -10.77 14.45
C GLU A 371 8.24 -12.21 14.24
N CYS A 372 8.81 -12.56 13.08
CA CYS A 372 9.43 -13.87 12.87
C CYS A 372 10.55 -14.15 13.86
N CYS A 373 11.41 -13.15 14.11
CA CYS A 373 12.52 -13.26 15.05
C CYS A 373 12.02 -13.41 16.50
N ILE A 374 11.03 -12.60 16.90
CA ILE A 374 10.36 -12.69 18.21
C ILE A 374 9.72 -14.07 18.40
N TYR A 375 9.01 -14.57 17.39
CA TYR A 375 8.37 -15.88 17.45
C TYR A 375 9.38 -17.03 17.57
N CYS A 376 10.53 -16.93 16.87
CA CYS A 376 11.60 -17.90 16.97
C CYS A 376 12.25 -17.90 18.37
N HIS A 377 12.43 -16.71 18.96
CA HIS A 377 12.95 -16.56 20.32
C HIS A 377 11.98 -17.10 21.37
N LYS A 378 10.69 -16.78 21.25
CA LYS A 378 9.65 -17.19 22.22
C LYS A 378 8.34 -17.59 21.53
N PRO A 379 8.19 -18.85 21.11
CA PRO A 379 7.02 -19.30 20.36
C PRO A 379 5.75 -19.40 21.23
N THR A 380 5.90 -19.69 22.53
CA THR A 380 4.79 -19.83 23.48
C THR A 380 5.19 -19.33 24.87
N ASN A 381 4.20 -18.86 25.64
CA ASN A 381 4.37 -18.52 27.06
C ASN A 381 4.02 -19.71 27.98
N GLU A 382 3.56 -20.84 27.45
CA GLU A 382 3.05 -21.97 28.26
C GLU A 382 4.09 -22.53 29.22
N VAL A 383 5.36 -22.50 28.81
CA VAL A 383 6.48 -22.97 29.64
C VAL A 383 6.64 -22.11 30.89
N ASP A 384 6.37 -20.81 30.81
CA ASP A 384 6.51 -19.87 31.93
C ASP A 384 5.40 -20.04 32.97
N PHE A 385 4.22 -20.47 32.55
CA PHE A 385 3.09 -20.75 33.43
C PHE A 385 3.12 -22.17 34.04
N ASN A 386 4.08 -23.01 33.66
CA ASN A 386 4.31 -24.31 34.31
C ASN A 386 5.10 -24.12 35.62
N ILE A 387 4.40 -23.67 36.67
CA ILE A 387 5.00 -23.35 37.98
C ILE A 387 5.84 -24.51 38.56
N PRO A 388 5.41 -25.78 38.53
CA PRO A 388 6.25 -26.88 39.02
C PRO A 388 7.57 -27.03 38.26
N LYS A 389 7.55 -26.87 36.92
CA LYS A 389 8.76 -26.92 36.10
C LYS A 389 9.67 -25.72 36.37
N ARG A 390 9.11 -24.51 36.39
CA ARG A 390 9.84 -23.26 36.71
C ARG A 390 10.47 -23.29 38.10
N ARG A 391 9.78 -23.87 39.09
CA ARG A 391 10.33 -24.06 40.45
C ARG A 391 11.59 -24.93 40.44
N LYS A 392 11.65 -25.96 39.59
CA LYS A 392 12.86 -26.80 39.43
C LYS A 392 14.01 -26.05 38.75
N ASP A 393 13.71 -25.13 37.84
CA ASP A 393 14.73 -24.27 37.22
C ASP A 393 15.24 -23.21 38.21
N LEU A 394 14.39 -22.72 39.13
CA LEU A 394 14.73 -21.73 40.17
C LEU A 394 15.50 -22.33 41.35
N VAL A 395 15.11 -23.51 41.83
CA VAL A 395 15.65 -24.12 43.05
C VAL A 395 16.64 -25.21 42.70
N GLN A 396 17.93 -24.91 42.82
CA GLN A 396 19.02 -25.85 42.54
C GLN A 396 19.13 -26.94 43.63
N LYS A 397 18.98 -26.56 44.90
CA LYS A 397 19.07 -27.50 46.02
C LYS A 397 18.36 -26.96 47.26
N VAL A 398 17.81 -27.87 48.07
CA VAL A 398 17.30 -27.55 49.41
C VAL A 398 18.16 -28.30 50.41
N VAL A 399 18.67 -27.60 51.44
CA VAL A 399 19.55 -28.16 52.46
C VAL A 399 18.91 -27.94 53.84
N GLY A 400 18.92 -28.98 54.68
CA GLY A 400 18.31 -28.93 56.02
C GLY A 400 16.78 -29.02 56.01
N SER A 401 16.19 -28.92 57.21
CA SER A 401 14.73 -29.02 57.44
C SER A 401 14.29 -28.08 58.56
N GLY A 402 12.98 -27.83 58.65
CA GLY A 402 12.39 -26.93 59.64
C GLY A 402 12.96 -25.51 59.56
N ILE A 403 13.37 -24.96 60.70
CA ILE A 403 13.97 -23.62 60.82
C ILE A 403 15.37 -23.51 60.19
N TYR A 404 16.05 -24.64 59.94
CA TYR A 404 17.38 -24.69 59.34
C TYR A 404 17.34 -24.93 57.83
N ARG A 405 16.13 -24.91 57.22
CA ARG A 405 15.95 -25.11 55.79
C ARG A 405 16.53 -23.94 55.01
N LYS A 406 17.54 -24.22 54.17
CA LYS A 406 18.13 -23.28 53.23
C LYS A 406 17.75 -23.66 51.79
N ILE A 407 17.40 -22.67 50.99
CA ILE A 407 17.06 -22.84 49.57
C ILE A 407 18.21 -22.23 48.75
N ILE A 408 18.84 -23.05 47.91
CA ILE A 408 19.88 -22.63 46.98
C ILE A 408 19.19 -22.35 45.65
N LEU A 409 19.24 -21.09 45.22
CA LEU A 409 18.67 -20.63 43.96
C LEU A 409 19.66 -20.83 42.82
N ALA A 410 19.17 -21.01 41.60
CA ALA A 410 20.00 -21.03 40.41
C ALA A 410 20.68 -19.67 40.19
N SER A 411 21.96 -19.68 39.81
CA SER A 411 22.73 -18.47 39.50
C SER A 411 22.32 -17.81 38.17
N SER A 412 21.62 -18.54 37.29
CA SER A 412 20.99 -18.03 36.07
C SER A 412 19.67 -18.75 35.81
N LEU A 413 18.67 -18.00 35.36
CA LEU A 413 17.35 -18.50 34.97
C LEU A 413 17.24 -18.82 33.48
N SER A 414 18.15 -18.28 32.66
CA SER A 414 18.26 -18.59 31.24
C SER A 414 19.38 -19.60 31.01
N LYS A 415 19.03 -20.67 30.28
CA LYS A 415 20.00 -21.68 29.81
C LYS A 415 20.74 -21.22 28.55
N ASP A 416 20.09 -20.35 27.76
CA ASP A 416 20.69 -19.65 26.63
C ASP A 416 21.11 -18.24 27.07
N ILE A 417 22.34 -18.11 27.55
CA ILE A 417 23.06 -16.81 27.64
C ILE A 417 23.75 -16.54 26.30
N LYS A 418 23.21 -17.08 25.20
CA LYS A 418 23.74 -16.81 23.87
C LYS A 418 23.26 -15.43 23.44
N TYR A 419 23.84 -14.38 24.03
CA TYR A 419 24.40 -13.36 23.15
C TYR A 419 25.25 -14.15 22.16
N HIS A 420 24.90 -14.11 20.88
CA HIS A 420 25.72 -14.80 19.88
C HIS A 420 27.18 -14.46 20.16
N PRO A 421 28.09 -15.45 20.18
CA PRO A 421 29.49 -15.20 20.48
C PRO A 421 29.96 -14.06 19.59
N GLU A 422 30.54 -13.04 20.22
CA GLU A 422 31.09 -11.85 19.57
C GLU A 422 31.80 -12.26 18.26
N GLY A 423 31.26 -11.85 17.10
CA GLY A 423 31.89 -12.19 15.82
C GLY A 423 30.99 -12.23 14.59
N PHE A 424 29.67 -12.39 14.71
CA PHE A 424 28.76 -12.31 13.56
C PHE A 424 28.16 -10.90 13.42
N PRO A 425 28.23 -10.26 12.23
CA PRO A 425 27.62 -8.96 12.03
C PRO A 425 26.10 -9.04 12.22
N SER A 426 25.55 -8.25 13.14
CA SER A 426 24.10 -8.17 13.41
C SER A 426 23.28 -7.75 12.18
N ALA A 427 23.93 -7.20 11.16
CA ALA A 427 23.32 -6.80 9.89
C ALA A 427 23.08 -7.96 8.91
N ILE A 428 23.62 -9.16 9.17
CA ILE A 428 23.32 -10.33 8.35
C ILE A 428 21.91 -10.83 8.69
N PRO A 429 21.03 -11.05 7.69
CA PRO A 429 19.70 -11.57 7.94
C PRO A 429 19.72 -12.92 8.66
N GLN A 430 19.29 -12.93 9.91
CA GLN A 430 19.16 -14.11 10.74
C GLN A 430 17.94 -13.97 11.66
N LEU A 431 17.35 -15.10 12.07
CA LEU A 431 16.25 -15.16 13.03
C LEU A 431 16.73 -14.89 14.47
N THR A 432 17.27 -13.69 14.71
CA THR A 432 17.79 -13.26 16.02
C THR A 432 17.14 -11.96 16.48
N LEU A 433 17.21 -11.68 17.77
CA LEU A 433 16.63 -10.46 18.35
C LEU A 433 17.42 -9.21 17.95
N GLU A 434 18.73 -9.32 17.72
CA GLU A 434 19.57 -8.23 17.23
C GLU A 434 19.13 -7.79 15.82
N PHE A 435 18.87 -8.76 14.94
CA PHE A 435 18.34 -8.47 13.60
C PHE A 435 16.93 -7.90 13.67
N ALA A 436 16.09 -8.39 14.60
CA ALA A 436 14.77 -7.83 14.86
C ALA A 436 14.86 -6.35 15.28
N SER A 437 15.81 -5.98 16.14
CA SER A 437 16.05 -4.59 16.56
C SER A 437 16.37 -3.68 15.38
N LEU A 438 17.21 -4.14 14.44
CA LEU A 438 17.51 -3.40 13.20
C LEU A 438 16.27 -3.23 12.32
N CYS A 439 15.48 -4.29 12.15
CA CYS A 439 14.23 -4.23 11.39
C CYS A 439 13.24 -3.24 12.00
N LEU A 440 13.07 -3.25 13.32
CA LEU A 440 12.16 -2.34 14.02
C LEU A 440 12.62 -0.87 13.94
N LYS A 441 13.93 -0.61 13.97
CA LYS A 441 14.49 0.72 13.69
C LYS A 441 14.15 1.20 12.28
N ASN A 442 14.30 0.33 11.28
CA ASN A 442 13.90 0.65 9.89
C ASN A 442 12.39 0.92 9.80
N ALA A 443 11.56 0.10 10.44
CA ALA A 443 10.11 0.28 10.48
C ALA A 443 9.72 1.63 11.08
N LEU A 444 10.33 1.99 12.22
CA LEU A 444 10.06 3.27 12.89
C LEU A 444 10.53 4.47 12.06
N PHE A 445 11.68 4.37 11.39
CA PHE A 445 12.21 5.40 10.50
C PHE A 445 11.29 5.70 9.30
N LEU A 446 10.64 4.67 8.76
CA LEU A 446 9.73 4.79 7.62
C LEU A 446 8.31 5.29 8.01
N LEU A 447 7.98 5.29 9.29
CA LEU A 447 6.67 5.72 9.79
C LEU A 447 6.61 7.23 10.02
N PRO A 448 5.43 7.87 9.85
CA PRO A 448 5.26 9.29 10.16
C PRO A 448 5.40 9.54 11.67
N ASN A 449 6.03 10.66 12.03
CA ASN A 449 6.29 11.04 13.42
C ASN A 449 5.05 11.53 14.20
N ASN A 450 3.85 11.48 13.63
CA ASN A 450 2.65 11.97 14.28
C ASN A 450 2.25 11.04 15.46
N ASN A 451 2.15 11.60 16.66
CA ASN A 451 1.61 10.93 17.86
C ASN A 451 0.13 11.24 18.07
N GLU A 452 -0.45 12.10 17.22
CA GLU A 452 -1.81 12.61 17.33
C GLU A 452 -2.62 12.24 16.09
N LEU A 453 -3.87 11.85 16.33
CA LEU A 453 -4.91 11.84 15.29
C LEU A 453 -5.37 13.30 15.13
N ASN A 454 -4.68 14.07 14.28
CA ASN A 454 -5.20 15.36 13.83
C ASN A 454 -6.43 15.09 12.96
N VAL A 455 -7.60 15.05 13.59
CA VAL A 455 -8.89 14.99 12.92
C VAL A 455 -9.34 16.44 12.75
N PRO A 456 -9.38 17.00 11.53
CA PRO A 456 -10.26 18.12 11.29
C PRO A 456 -11.68 17.58 11.50
N MET A 457 -12.36 18.06 12.55
CA MET A 457 -13.82 17.92 12.58
C MET A 457 -14.35 18.64 11.36
N ALA A 458 -14.78 17.89 10.35
CA ALA A 458 -15.68 18.43 9.35
C ALA A 458 -17.00 18.73 10.07
N THR A 459 -17.11 19.92 10.65
CA THR A 459 -18.40 20.49 11.01
C THR A 459 -19.22 20.53 9.73
N ILE A 460 -20.32 19.78 9.76
CA ILE A 460 -21.39 19.80 8.78
C ILE A 460 -21.87 21.26 8.70
N ALA A 461 -21.43 21.99 7.67
CA ALA A 461 -22.03 23.23 7.23
C ALA A 461 -22.11 23.14 5.71
N GLY A 462 -23.33 23.24 5.18
CA GLY A 462 -23.71 22.82 3.83
C GLY A 462 -22.91 23.48 2.71
N SER A 463 -22.90 22.79 1.57
CA SER A 463 -22.81 23.36 0.22
C SER A 463 -22.19 24.75 0.13
N GLN A 464 -20.92 24.87 0.51
CA GLN A 464 -20.09 25.98 0.10
C GLN A 464 -19.14 25.40 -0.94
N THR A 465 -19.48 25.65 -2.19
CA THR A 465 -18.55 25.69 -3.31
C THR A 465 -17.36 26.54 -2.89
N VAL A 466 -16.26 25.90 -2.48
CA VAL A 466 -14.96 26.56 -2.52
C VAL A 466 -14.61 26.61 -4.00
N PRO A 467 -14.59 27.79 -4.65
CA PRO A 467 -14.20 27.85 -6.03
C PRO A 467 -12.71 27.52 -6.06
N LEU A 468 -12.33 26.36 -6.64
CA LEU A 468 -11.01 26.25 -7.25
C LEU A 468 -11.02 27.23 -8.43
N SER A 469 -10.66 28.48 -8.16
CA SER A 469 -10.38 29.43 -9.23
C SER A 469 -9.01 29.08 -9.79
N LEU A 470 -9.01 28.49 -10.98
CA LEU A 470 -7.82 28.22 -11.78
C LEU A 470 -7.23 29.56 -12.23
N THR A 471 -6.30 30.11 -11.46
CA THR A 471 -5.36 31.12 -11.95
C THR A 471 -3.97 30.52 -12.00
N ALA A 472 -3.23 30.86 -13.06
CA ALA A 472 -2.02 30.20 -13.57
C ALA A 472 -0.76 30.28 -12.67
N SER A 473 -0.90 30.48 -11.35
CA SER A 473 0.24 30.77 -10.46
C SER A 473 0.37 29.88 -9.22
N HIS A 474 -0.48 28.86 -9.03
CA HIS A 474 -0.30 27.95 -7.90
C HIS A 474 0.29 26.59 -8.30
N ASN A 475 1.57 26.42 -7.97
CA ASN A 475 2.23 25.13 -7.86
C ASN A 475 1.41 24.23 -6.91
N LEU A 476 0.71 23.23 -7.47
CA LEU A 476 0.19 22.08 -6.71
C LEU A 476 1.33 21.26 -6.03
N GLY A 477 2.58 21.69 -6.15
CA GLY A 477 3.77 20.97 -5.70
C GLY A 477 4.38 21.38 -4.37
N THR A 478 3.94 22.43 -3.65
CA THR A 478 4.77 22.92 -2.52
C THR A 478 4.13 23.36 -1.20
N GLN A 479 2.82 23.45 -1.01
CA GLN A 479 2.27 23.89 0.31
C GLN A 479 0.87 23.32 0.63
N HIS A 480 0.56 22.09 0.21
CA HIS A 480 -0.55 21.34 0.82
C HIS A 480 0.05 20.16 1.56
N SER A 481 0.11 20.24 2.89
CA SER A 481 0.27 19.03 3.70
C SER A 481 -0.87 18.09 3.24
N PRO A 482 -0.59 16.95 2.61
CA PRO A 482 -1.66 16.08 2.15
C PRO A 482 -2.45 15.69 3.38
N LEU A 483 -3.72 16.13 3.46
CA LEU A 483 -4.62 15.68 4.52
C LEU A 483 -4.73 14.16 4.36
N MET A 484 -4.05 13.43 5.23
CA MET A 484 -4.13 11.97 5.26
C MET A 484 -5.53 11.54 5.68
N SER A 485 -6.08 10.52 5.02
CA SER A 485 -7.37 9.96 5.38
C SER A 485 -7.32 9.49 6.82
N GLN A 486 -8.47 9.59 7.50
CA GLN A 486 -8.59 9.08 8.85
C GLN A 486 -8.26 7.59 8.94
N ALA A 487 -8.60 6.79 7.91
CA ALA A 487 -8.28 5.37 7.85
C ALA A 487 -6.76 5.13 7.74
N THR A 488 -6.08 5.84 6.83
CA THR A 488 -4.62 5.75 6.64
C THR A 488 -3.87 6.21 7.90
N ALA A 489 -4.34 7.28 8.54
CA ALA A 489 -3.76 7.77 9.79
C ALA A 489 -3.94 6.76 10.94
N VAL A 490 -5.12 6.14 11.07
CA VAL A 490 -5.40 5.10 12.07
C VAL A 490 -4.56 3.85 11.82
N GLU A 491 -4.40 3.41 10.56
CA GLU A 491 -3.54 2.29 10.22
C GLU A 491 -2.06 2.57 10.54
N ALA A 492 -1.55 3.74 10.17
CA ALA A 492 -0.19 4.15 10.48
C ALA A 492 0.04 4.21 12.00
N LEU A 493 -0.95 4.69 12.76
CA LEU A 493 -0.92 4.71 14.22
C LEU A 493 -0.89 3.31 14.82
N ASN A 494 -1.77 2.41 14.37
CA ASN A 494 -1.78 1.01 14.82
C ASN A 494 -0.44 0.32 14.53
N LEU A 495 0.14 0.57 13.35
CA LEU A 495 1.45 0.04 12.98
C LEU A 495 2.56 0.57 13.89
N LYS A 496 2.56 1.87 14.18
CA LYS A 496 3.51 2.51 15.11
C LYS A 496 3.40 1.95 16.53
N ILE A 497 2.18 1.74 17.03
CA ILE A 497 1.91 1.09 18.31
C ILE A 497 2.56 -0.30 18.36
N SER A 498 2.33 -1.13 17.34
CA SER A 498 2.92 -2.47 17.26
C SER A 498 4.44 -2.44 17.17
N VAL A 499 5.02 -1.54 16.38
CA VAL A 499 6.48 -1.37 16.26
C VAL A 499 7.09 -0.98 17.60
N LEU A 500 6.57 0.05 18.29
CA LEU A 500 7.11 0.49 19.59
C LEU A 500 7.00 -0.58 20.67
N ALA A 501 5.88 -1.32 20.71
CA ALA A 501 5.71 -2.44 21.64
C ALA A 501 6.72 -3.55 21.38
N ALA A 502 6.92 -3.93 20.11
CA ALA A 502 7.93 -4.91 19.72
C ALA A 502 9.36 -4.42 20.02
N SER A 503 9.66 -3.15 19.77
CA SER A 503 10.97 -2.56 20.09
C SER A 503 11.28 -2.60 21.58
N ALA A 504 10.32 -2.22 22.42
CA ALA A 504 10.48 -2.29 23.88
C ALA A 504 10.75 -3.74 24.34
N TYR A 505 9.96 -4.71 23.84
CA TYR A 505 10.14 -6.12 24.13
C TYR A 505 11.52 -6.65 23.70
N VAL A 506 11.92 -6.39 22.45
CA VAL A 506 13.21 -6.86 21.91
C VAL A 506 14.37 -6.26 22.71
N CYS A 507 14.33 -4.97 23.05
CA CYS A 507 15.38 -4.32 23.85
C CYS A 507 15.45 -4.90 25.27
N LEU A 508 14.31 -5.20 25.91
CA LEU A 508 14.28 -5.90 27.21
C LEU A 508 14.99 -7.25 27.14
N CYS A 509 14.68 -8.05 26.11
CA CYS A 509 15.29 -9.36 25.93
C CYS A 509 16.80 -9.28 25.61
N LEU A 510 17.25 -8.20 24.97
CA LEU A 510 18.65 -7.92 24.69
C LEU A 510 19.40 -7.26 25.88
N GLY A 511 18.73 -6.97 26.99
CA GLY A 511 19.34 -6.32 28.15
C GLY A 511 19.56 -4.80 28.03
N ASP A 512 19.08 -4.18 26.95
CA ASP A 512 19.16 -2.74 26.71
C ASP A 512 18.02 -1.99 27.44
N TYR A 513 18.03 -2.04 28.78
CA TYR A 513 16.92 -1.55 29.61
C TYR A 513 16.62 -0.06 29.45
N VAL A 514 17.64 0.77 29.16
CA VAL A 514 17.45 2.21 28.91
C VAL A 514 16.64 2.45 27.65
N ILE A 515 17.00 1.78 26.55
CA ILE A 515 16.33 1.91 25.25
C ILE A 515 14.93 1.28 25.32
N ALA A 516 14.79 0.16 26.02
CA ALA A 516 13.50 -0.46 26.28
C ALA A 516 12.53 0.51 26.98
N LEU A 517 13.00 1.21 28.02
CA LEU A 517 12.22 2.21 28.75
C LEU A 517 11.84 3.39 27.85
N GLU A 518 12.73 3.87 26.99
CA GLU A 518 12.43 4.93 26.01
C GLU A 518 11.30 4.53 25.06
N HIS A 519 11.38 3.33 24.48
CA HIS A 519 10.31 2.81 23.60
C HIS A 519 8.99 2.60 24.35
N ALA A 520 9.02 2.09 25.58
CA ALA A 520 7.83 1.92 26.41
C ALA A 520 7.18 3.26 26.76
N LYS A 521 7.96 4.28 27.11
CA LYS A 521 7.45 5.65 27.34
C LYS A 521 6.89 6.27 26.07
N ALA A 522 7.58 6.11 24.94
CA ALA A 522 7.08 6.57 23.64
C ALA A 522 5.74 5.92 23.27
N LEU A 523 5.58 4.63 23.54
CA LEU A 523 4.32 3.90 23.37
C LEU A 523 3.20 4.48 24.26
N LEU A 524 3.48 4.69 25.54
CA LEU A 524 2.51 5.21 26.51
C LEU A 524 2.11 6.67 26.24
N ASN A 525 2.95 7.44 25.57
CA ASN A 525 2.66 8.81 25.14
C ASN A 525 1.72 8.92 23.92
N ILE A 526 1.31 7.79 23.33
CA ILE A 526 0.38 7.79 22.19
C ILE A 526 -1.05 8.09 22.66
N ASN A 527 -1.68 9.09 22.03
CA ASN A 527 -3.08 9.43 22.26
C ASN A 527 -4.01 8.28 21.84
N LYS A 528 -4.99 7.95 22.69
CA LYS A 528 -5.94 6.83 22.48
C LYS A 528 -5.28 5.45 22.30
N LEU A 529 -4.16 5.20 23.02
CA LEU A 529 -3.52 3.88 23.04
C LEU A 529 -4.50 2.78 23.51
N PRO A 530 -4.65 1.67 22.75
CA PRO A 530 -5.47 0.53 23.15
C PRO A 530 -5.00 -0.08 24.47
N GLY A 531 -5.94 -0.54 25.31
CA GLY A 531 -5.63 -0.95 26.68
C GLY A 531 -4.67 -2.15 26.78
N ALA A 532 -4.69 -3.08 25.82
CA ALA A 532 -3.71 -4.17 25.80
C ALA A 532 -2.27 -3.67 25.63
N TYR A 533 -2.06 -2.69 24.73
CA TYR A 533 -0.74 -2.08 24.55
C TYR A 533 -0.36 -1.13 25.67
N ARG A 534 -1.34 -0.49 26.32
CA ARG A 534 -1.10 0.28 27.55
C ARG A 534 -0.58 -0.63 28.65
N MET A 535 -1.20 -1.80 28.84
CA MET A 535 -0.72 -2.80 29.79
C MET A 535 0.72 -3.22 29.46
N LEU A 536 1.02 -3.54 28.19
CA LEU A 536 2.39 -3.90 27.76
C LEU A 536 3.40 -2.78 28.02
N GLY A 537 3.08 -1.55 27.63
CA GLY A 537 3.97 -0.40 27.84
C GLY A 537 4.30 -0.19 29.32
N ASN A 538 3.30 -0.32 30.20
CA ASN A 538 3.50 -0.24 31.64
C ASN A 538 4.36 -1.39 32.19
N LEU A 539 4.09 -2.63 31.76
CA LEU A 539 4.88 -3.80 32.16
C LEU A 539 6.34 -3.67 31.71
N TYR A 540 6.57 -3.28 30.46
CA TYR A 540 7.92 -3.11 29.91
C TYR A 540 8.68 -1.96 30.58
N ALA A 541 8.01 -0.84 30.86
CA ALA A 541 8.61 0.26 31.60
C ALA A 541 8.98 -0.14 33.04
N ALA A 542 8.08 -0.83 33.74
CA ALA A 542 8.32 -1.30 35.09
C ALA A 542 9.48 -2.31 35.16
N GLU A 543 9.50 -3.28 34.25
CA GLU A 543 10.59 -4.27 34.16
C GLU A 543 11.94 -3.60 33.90
N SER A 544 11.99 -2.66 32.94
CA SER A 544 13.20 -1.89 32.64
C SER A 544 13.71 -1.13 33.87
N LEU A 545 12.81 -0.46 34.60
CA LEU A 545 13.16 0.30 35.80
C LEU A 545 13.63 -0.60 36.95
N ILE A 546 13.05 -1.79 37.12
CA ILE A 546 13.50 -2.76 38.12
C ILE A 546 14.93 -3.21 37.82
N PHE A 547 15.25 -3.54 36.56
CA PHE A 547 16.61 -3.92 36.17
C PHE A 547 17.62 -2.76 36.26
N MET A 548 17.15 -1.51 36.25
CA MET A 548 17.94 -0.31 36.49
C MET A 548 18.01 0.11 37.97
N ASP A 549 17.53 -0.73 38.90
CA ASP A 549 17.45 -0.45 40.35
C ASP A 549 16.60 0.78 40.74
N LYS A 550 15.64 1.15 39.89
CA LYS A 550 14.70 2.26 40.07
C LYS A 550 13.31 1.77 40.48
N ILE A 551 13.25 0.95 41.53
CA ILE A 551 12.03 0.22 41.93
C ILE A 551 10.87 1.17 42.30
N ASN A 552 11.17 2.33 42.90
CA ASN A 552 10.15 3.32 43.28
C ASN A 552 9.43 3.89 42.05
N GLU A 553 10.15 4.16 40.97
CA GLU A 553 9.54 4.59 39.71
C GLU A 553 8.76 3.44 39.05
N ALA A 554 9.25 2.20 39.15
CA ALA A 554 8.60 1.03 38.57
C ALA A 554 7.19 0.77 39.14
N ILE A 555 7.00 1.00 40.44
CA ILE A 555 5.72 0.79 41.14
C ILE A 555 4.60 1.67 40.55
N GLU A 556 4.92 2.88 40.09
CA GLU A 556 3.95 3.80 39.49
C GLU A 556 3.33 3.24 38.21
N TYR A 557 4.10 2.49 37.42
CA TYR A 557 3.62 1.83 36.20
C TYR A 557 2.78 0.58 36.49
N LEU A 558 2.92 -0.03 37.67
CA LEU A 558 2.25 -1.29 38.03
C LEU A 558 0.88 -1.12 38.69
N LYS A 559 0.34 0.10 38.72
CA LYS A 559 -0.98 0.40 39.31
C LYS A 559 -2.12 -0.21 38.48
N PRO A 560 -3.13 -0.86 39.11
CA PRO A 560 -4.28 -1.45 38.39
C PRO A 560 -5.08 -0.46 37.53
N GLU A 561 -5.08 0.81 37.91
CA GLU A 561 -5.74 1.92 37.21
C GLU A 561 -5.24 2.11 35.76
N ASN A 562 -4.07 1.55 35.45
CA ASN A 562 -3.44 1.66 34.14
C ASN A 562 -4.08 0.76 33.06
N ILE A 563 -5.10 -0.07 33.38
CA ILE A 563 -5.81 -0.94 32.41
C ILE A 563 -7.30 -0.56 32.32
N PRO A 564 -7.70 0.35 31.41
CA PRO A 564 -9.10 0.69 31.19
C PRO A 564 -9.86 -0.36 30.37
N ASP A 565 -9.18 -1.04 29.44
CA ASP A 565 -9.73 -2.03 28.54
C ASP A 565 -8.62 -3.01 28.08
N LEU A 566 -8.95 -3.98 27.22
CA LEU A 566 -7.99 -4.90 26.59
C LEU A 566 -8.13 -4.92 25.06
N ASN A 567 -8.52 -3.80 24.47
CA ASN A 567 -8.53 -3.66 23.01
C ASN A 567 -7.10 -3.76 22.46
N THR A 568 -6.97 -4.39 21.30
CA THR A 568 -5.68 -4.67 20.64
C THR A 568 -5.44 -3.80 19.40
N PHE A 569 -6.34 -2.87 19.10
CA PHE A 569 -6.18 -1.92 17.99
C PHE A 569 -7.11 -0.71 18.20
N VAL A 570 -6.78 0.40 17.55
CA VAL A 570 -7.66 1.56 17.41
C VAL A 570 -8.57 1.31 16.20
N PRO A 571 -9.91 1.30 16.37
CA PRO A 571 -10.83 1.08 15.26
C PRO A 571 -10.86 2.29 14.30
N ILE A 572 -11.07 2.02 13.01
CA ILE A 572 -11.33 3.06 12.02
C ILE A 572 -12.75 3.58 12.25
N PRO A 573 -12.96 4.88 12.51
CA PRO A 573 -14.30 5.43 12.69
C PRO A 573 -15.12 5.34 11.40
N GLU A 574 -16.31 4.76 11.47
CA GLU A 574 -17.27 4.86 10.37
C GLU A 574 -17.90 6.26 10.36
N THR A 575 -18.07 6.87 9.18
CA THR A 575 -18.89 8.08 9.02
C THR A 575 -20.29 7.80 9.57
N GLN A 576 -20.66 8.49 10.65
CA GLN A 576 -21.99 8.43 11.25
C GLN A 576 -22.98 9.21 10.38
N ASP A 577 -23.71 8.52 9.51
CA ASP A 577 -25.01 9.01 9.06
C ASP A 577 -26.07 8.67 10.11
N LYS A 578 -27.02 9.58 10.34
CA LYS A 578 -28.09 9.49 11.36
C LYS A 578 -29.11 8.37 11.09
N ASP A 579 -28.94 7.57 10.05
CA ASP A 579 -29.87 6.50 9.72
C ASP A 579 -29.53 5.22 10.48
N LYS A 580 -30.46 4.85 11.37
CA LYS A 580 -30.48 3.62 12.18
C LYS A 580 -30.67 2.35 11.34
N GLU A 581 -29.89 2.15 10.28
CA GLU A 581 -29.72 0.79 9.75
C GLU A 581 -28.76 0.05 10.69
N LYS A 582 -29.22 -1.09 11.23
CA LYS A 582 -28.46 -2.00 12.09
C LYS A 582 -27.01 -2.09 11.57
N SER A 583 -26.08 -1.50 12.30
CA SER A 583 -24.66 -1.59 12.02
C SER A 583 -24.26 -3.05 12.17
N ASP A 584 -24.11 -3.75 11.06
CA ASP A 584 -23.34 -4.99 11.02
C ASP A 584 -21.91 -4.60 11.41
N GLU A 585 -21.60 -4.55 12.71
CA GLU A 585 -20.23 -4.33 13.17
C GLU A 585 -19.37 -5.44 12.56
N VAL A 586 -18.51 -5.05 11.62
CA VAL A 586 -17.57 -5.96 10.97
C VAL A 586 -16.45 -6.25 11.98
N ILE A 587 -16.73 -7.14 12.94
CA ILE A 587 -15.72 -7.62 13.87
C ILE A 587 -14.92 -8.71 13.15
N SER A 588 -13.84 -8.29 12.48
CA SER A 588 -12.77 -9.19 12.07
C SER A 588 -12.18 -9.84 13.32
N LYS A 589 -12.49 -11.13 13.54
CA LYS A 589 -11.90 -11.88 14.66
C LYS A 589 -10.42 -12.13 14.35
N PRO A 590 -9.49 -11.80 15.27
CA PRO A 590 -8.07 -12.04 15.05
C PRO A 590 -7.82 -13.55 14.93
N ILE A 591 -6.90 -13.94 14.04
CA ILE A 591 -6.55 -15.35 13.78
C ILE A 591 -6.03 -16.02 15.07
N LYS A 592 -5.24 -15.28 15.86
CA LYS A 592 -4.76 -15.70 17.18
C LYS A 592 -5.30 -14.72 18.22
N MET A 593 -5.97 -15.26 19.24
CA MET A 593 -6.54 -14.45 20.29
C MET A 593 -5.45 -13.93 21.22
N TRP A 594 -5.54 -12.66 21.60
CA TRP A 594 -4.68 -12.04 22.59
C TRP A 594 -4.95 -12.62 23.98
N TYR A 595 -3.93 -12.66 24.84
CA TYR A 595 -4.04 -12.98 26.25
C TYR A 595 -3.33 -11.89 27.06
N PRO A 596 -3.93 -11.37 28.15
CA PRO A 596 -5.20 -11.75 28.76
C PRO A 596 -6.43 -11.32 27.94
N THR A 597 -7.54 -12.04 28.10
CA THR A 597 -8.82 -11.77 27.39
C THR A 597 -9.82 -10.97 28.22
N THR A 598 -9.61 -10.85 29.54
CA THR A 598 -10.51 -10.12 30.44
C THR A 598 -9.74 -9.12 31.29
N VAL A 599 -10.33 -7.94 31.52
CA VAL A 599 -9.72 -6.88 32.33
C VAL A 599 -9.32 -7.38 33.73
N PRO A 600 -10.15 -8.18 34.45
CA PRO A 600 -9.73 -8.77 35.72
C PRO A 600 -8.44 -9.61 35.61
N THR A 601 -8.28 -10.41 34.56
CA THR A 601 -7.04 -11.17 34.34
C THR A 601 -5.85 -10.24 34.06
N GLY A 602 -6.04 -9.15 33.31
CA GLY A 602 -5.01 -8.13 33.11
C GLY A 602 -4.60 -7.44 34.41
N ILE A 603 -5.57 -7.09 35.25
CA ILE A 603 -5.34 -6.52 36.58
C ILE A 603 -4.57 -7.51 37.47
N ALA A 604 -4.91 -8.79 37.43
CA ALA A 604 -4.20 -9.83 38.17
C ALA A 604 -2.72 -9.93 37.74
N VAL A 605 -2.42 -9.79 36.45
CA VAL A 605 -1.04 -9.73 35.95
C VAL A 605 -0.29 -8.52 36.52
N LEU A 606 -0.88 -7.32 36.50
CA LEU A 606 -0.24 -6.14 37.10
C LEU A 606 -0.04 -6.29 38.61
N ARG A 607 -1.05 -6.77 39.34
CA ARG A 607 -0.98 -6.99 40.79
C ARG A 607 0.11 -7.99 41.17
N TYR A 608 0.26 -9.06 40.40
CA TYR A 608 1.34 -10.01 40.59
C TYR A 608 2.71 -9.33 40.46
N ASN A 609 2.92 -8.57 39.38
CA ASN A 609 4.17 -7.84 39.17
C ASN A 609 4.41 -6.75 40.23
N LEU A 610 3.36 -6.08 40.71
CA LEU A 610 3.43 -5.12 41.81
C LEU A 610 3.88 -5.79 43.12
N ALA A 611 3.32 -6.96 43.43
CA ALA A 611 3.74 -7.76 44.58
C ALA A 611 5.23 -8.15 44.47
N VAL A 612 5.69 -8.51 43.27
CA VAL A 612 7.11 -8.80 43.01
C VAL A 612 7.97 -7.55 43.25
N ALA A 613 7.56 -6.37 42.77
CA ALA A 613 8.29 -5.12 43.00
C ALA A 613 8.42 -4.78 44.50
N TYR A 614 7.34 -4.96 45.28
CA TYR A 614 7.39 -4.79 46.74
C TYR A 614 8.33 -5.80 47.41
N ALA A 615 8.35 -7.06 46.95
CA ALA A 615 9.26 -8.07 47.49
C ALA A 615 10.72 -7.71 47.21
N ILE A 616 11.05 -7.26 46.00
CA ILE A 616 12.41 -6.81 45.64
C ILE A 616 12.83 -5.60 46.49
N ARG A 617 11.89 -4.69 46.78
CA ARG A 617 12.10 -3.55 47.69
C ARG A 617 12.27 -3.93 49.17
N GLY A 618 12.01 -5.19 49.54
CA GLY A 618 12.08 -5.68 50.92
C GLY A 618 10.79 -5.52 51.74
N GLU A 619 9.69 -5.07 51.13
CA GLU A 619 8.40 -4.89 51.79
C GLU A 619 7.54 -6.17 51.68
N LEU A 620 7.95 -7.22 52.38
CA LEU A 620 7.34 -8.55 52.26
C LEU A 620 5.86 -8.59 52.72
N ASP A 621 5.47 -7.80 53.72
CA ASP A 621 4.09 -7.75 54.19
C ASP A 621 3.15 -7.18 53.12
N LYS A 622 3.52 -6.02 52.53
CA LYS A 622 2.77 -5.39 51.43
C LYS A 622 2.74 -6.28 50.19
N SER A 623 3.85 -6.95 49.89
CA SER A 623 3.91 -7.95 48.81
C SER A 623 2.91 -9.07 49.05
N GLY A 624 2.89 -9.64 50.25
CA GLY A 624 1.96 -10.71 50.64
C GLY A 624 0.50 -10.29 50.59
N GLU A 625 0.18 -9.08 51.05
CA GLU A 625 -1.17 -8.51 50.96
C GLU A 625 -1.61 -8.31 49.50
N THR A 626 -0.73 -7.76 48.66
CA THR A 626 -1.01 -7.55 47.24
C THR A 626 -1.23 -8.87 46.50
N LEU A 627 -0.41 -9.88 46.81
CA LEU A 627 -0.50 -11.21 46.18
C LEU A 627 -1.82 -11.93 46.52
N LYS A 628 -2.37 -11.75 47.73
CA LYS A 628 -3.68 -12.31 48.10
C LYS A 628 -4.81 -11.78 47.21
N GLN A 629 -4.64 -10.61 46.59
CA GLN A 629 -5.64 -9.99 45.71
C GLN A 629 -5.52 -10.44 44.23
N VAL A 630 -4.59 -11.35 43.92
CA VAL A 630 -4.39 -11.95 42.58
C VAL A 630 -5.24 -13.22 42.40
N VAL A 631 -5.61 -13.87 43.52
CA VAL A 631 -6.33 -15.16 43.57
C VAL A 631 -7.82 -15.00 43.34
#